data_AF-A0A972XMR5-F1
#
_entry.id   AF-A0A972XMR5-F1
#
_cell.length_a   1.000
_cell.length_b   1.000
_cell.length_c   1.000
_cell.angle_alpha   90.00
_cell.angle_beta   90.00
_cell.angle_gamma   90.00
#
_symmetry.space_group_name_H-M   'P 1'
#
loop_
_entity.id
_entity.type
_entity.pdbx_description
1 polymer ?
#
loop_
_entity_poly.entity_id
_entity_poly.type
_entity_poly.pdbx_seq_one_letter_code
_entity_poly.pdbx_strand_id
1 'polypeptide(L)'
;LADIPIKAFYVFLYLGLIGSMLGYSLFGYLSKELDATLVATYTYVNPLIALILGHLILQEELTKILILASFFILLAVVLITTDKSKPS
;
A
#
# COMPACT_ATOMS: atom_id res chain seq x y z
N LEU A 1 1.78 -18.64 26.70
CA LEU A 1 0.99 -17.39 26.57
C LEU A 1 1.54 -16.24 27.44
N ALA A 2 2.51 -16.50 28.33
CA ALA A 2 2.94 -15.58 29.39
C ALA A 2 4.10 -14.63 29.02
N ASP A 3 4.35 -14.33 27.75
CA ASP A 3 5.37 -13.33 27.36
C ASP A 3 5.10 -12.72 25.97
N ILE A 4 3.82 -12.53 25.63
CA ILE A 4 3.49 -11.78 24.41
C ILE A 4 3.65 -10.29 24.75
N PRO A 5 4.60 -9.57 24.13
CA PRO A 5 4.78 -8.16 24.42
C PRO A 5 3.48 -7.42 24.10
N ILE A 6 3.02 -6.56 25.02
CA ILE A 6 1.75 -5.81 24.86
C ILE A 6 1.68 -5.06 23.51
N LYS A 7 2.86 -4.63 23.01
CA LYS A 7 3.03 -4.05 21.68
C LYS A 7 2.51 -4.96 20.56
N ALA A 8 2.78 -6.26 20.61
CA ALA A 8 2.31 -7.21 19.59
C ALA A 8 0.78 -7.32 19.56
N PHE A 9 0.12 -7.21 20.71
CA PHE A 9 -1.34 -7.19 20.77
C PHE A 9 -1.93 -5.95 20.09
N TYR A 10 -1.35 -4.76 20.34
CA TYR A 10 -1.76 -3.53 19.66
C TYR A 10 -1.49 -3.55 18.15
N VAL A 11 -0.33 -4.07 17.72
CA VAL A 11 -0.01 -4.24 16.29
C VAL A 11 -1.01 -5.19 15.63
N PHE A 12 -1.34 -6.31 16.28
CA PHE A 12 -2.32 -7.26 15.78
C PHE A 12 -3.71 -6.63 15.61
N LEU A 13 -4.21 -5.91 16.63
CA LEU A 13 -5.49 -5.21 16.55
C LEU A 13 -5.48 -4.15 15.43
N TYR A 14 -4.41 -3.37 15.33
CA TYR A 14 -4.25 -2.35 14.30
C TYR A 14 -4.30 -2.95 12.89
N LEU A 15 -3.50 -3.99 12.63
CA LEU A 15 -3.47 -4.64 11.32
C LEU A 15 -4.78 -5.37 10.99
N GLY A 16 -5.39 -6.05 11.96
CA GLY A 16 -6.65 -6.76 11.78
C GLY A 16 -7.81 -5.82 11.47
N LEU A 17 -8.01 -4.79 12.30
CA LEU A 17 -9.14 -3.88 12.18
C LEU A 17 -8.92 -2.83 11.08
N ILE A 18 -7.83 -2.09 11.14
CA ILE A 18 -7.55 -0.98 10.21
C ILE A 18 -7.00 -1.52 8.89
N GLY A 19 -5.91 -2.29 8.96
CA GLY A 19 -5.20 -2.77 7.78
C GLY A 19 -6.01 -3.77 6.92
N SER A 20 -6.84 -4.60 7.56
CA SER A 20 -7.64 -5.63 6.88
C SER A 20 -9.12 -5.27 6.81
N MET A 21 -9.84 -5.26 7.93
CA MET A 21 -11.31 -5.16 7.89
C MET A 21 -11.79 -3.85 7.25
N LEU A 22 -11.26 -2.70 7.68
CA LEU A 22 -11.60 -1.41 7.08
C LEU A 22 -11.12 -1.32 5.63
N GLY A 23 -9.86 -1.69 5.35
CA GLY A 23 -9.31 -1.67 3.99
C GLY A 23 -10.13 -2.50 2.99
N TYR A 24 -10.48 -3.73 3.36
CA TYR A 24 -11.31 -4.62 2.53
C TYR A 24 -12.75 -4.10 2.38
N SER A 25 -13.34 -3.56 3.45
CA SER A 25 -14.68 -2.96 3.39
C SER A 25 -14.73 -1.76 2.45
N LEU A 26 -13.72 -0.88 2.53
CA LEU A 26 -13.56 0.26 1.62
C LEU A 26 -13.36 -0.20 0.18
N PHE A 27 -12.53 -1.21 -0.06
CA PHE A 27 -12.36 -1.80 -1.39
C PHE A 27 -13.69 -2.31 -1.95
N GLY A 28 -14.45 -3.05 -1.15
CA GLY A 28 -15.76 -3.58 -1.55
C GLY A 28 -16.81 -2.49 -1.78
N TYR A 29 -16.79 -1.42 -1.00
CA TYR A 29 -17.67 -0.26 -1.18
C TYR A 29 -17.31 0.51 -2.46
N LEU A 30 -16.04 0.87 -2.62
CA LEU A 30 -15.57 1.63 -3.79
C LEU A 30 -15.70 0.83 -5.07
N SER A 31 -15.54 -0.50 -5.05
CA SER A 31 -15.74 -1.33 -6.25
C SER A 31 -17.19 -1.42 -6.70
N LYS A 32 -18.16 -1.00 -5.87
CA LYS A 32 -19.57 -0.88 -6.27
C LYS A 32 -19.88 0.48 -6.88
N GLU A 33 -19.18 1.54 -6.44
CA GLU A 33 -19.43 2.93 -6.85
C GLU A 33 -18.50 3.39 -8.00
N LEU A 34 -17.30 2.83 -8.06
CA LEU A 34 -16.25 3.12 -9.03
C LEU A 34 -15.88 1.84 -9.79
N ASP A 35 -15.29 2.00 -10.97
CA ASP A 35 -14.75 0.86 -11.72
C ASP A 35 -13.73 0.10 -10.86
N ALA A 36 -13.96 -1.20 -10.67
CA ALA A 36 -13.08 -2.09 -9.92
C ALA A 36 -11.63 -2.04 -10.42
N THR A 37 -11.42 -1.71 -11.70
CA THR A 37 -10.10 -1.48 -12.27
C THR A 37 -9.40 -0.28 -11.62
N LEU A 38 -10.11 0.82 -11.40
CA LEU A 38 -9.56 2.04 -10.78
C LEU A 38 -9.32 1.84 -9.29
N VAL A 39 -10.16 1.06 -8.61
CA VAL A 39 -9.92 0.70 -7.21
C VAL A 39 -8.70 -0.23 -7.08
N ALA A 40 -8.51 -1.15 -8.02
CA ALA A 40 -7.34 -2.04 -8.03
C ALA A 40 -6.03 -1.28 -8.29
N THR A 41 -6.04 -0.24 -9.13
CA THR A 41 -4.82 0.55 -9.42
C THR A 41 -4.30 1.32 -8.22
N TYR A 42 -5.13 1.60 -7.20
CA TYR A 42 -4.68 2.15 -5.92
C TYR A 42 -3.58 1.30 -5.26
N THR A 43 -3.64 -0.03 -5.43
CA THR A 43 -2.62 -0.94 -4.90
C THR A 43 -1.23 -0.63 -5.46
N TYR A 44 -1.16 -0.08 -6.68
CA TYR A 44 0.10 0.34 -7.29
C TYR A 44 0.67 1.62 -6.68
N VAL A 45 -0.15 2.42 -6.00
CA VAL A 45 0.28 3.63 -5.29
C VAL A 45 0.79 3.31 -3.88
N ASN A 46 0.39 2.17 -3.30
CA ASN A 46 0.80 1.76 -1.95
C ASN A 46 2.32 1.76 -1.72
N PRO A 47 3.19 1.25 -2.63
CA PRO A 47 4.63 1.30 -2.43
C PRO A 47 5.19 2.73 -2.35
N LEU A 48 4.62 3.66 -3.11
CA LEU A 48 5.03 5.07 -3.07
C LEU A 48 4.65 5.70 -1.73
N ILE A 49 3.42 5.46 -1.26
CA ILE A 49 2.97 5.95 0.04
C ILE A 49 3.81 5.34 1.17
N ALA A 50 4.08 4.04 1.11
CA ALA A 50 4.91 3.37 2.10
C ALA A 50 6.33 3.96 2.18
N LEU A 51 6.96 4.24 1.04
CA LEU A 51 8.28 4.86 0.99
C LEU A 51 8.29 6.27 1.60
N ILE A 52 7.30 7.10 1.23
CA ILE A 52 7.18 8.46 1.75
C ILE A 52 6.95 8.44 3.27
N LEU A 53 6.05 7.59 3.75
CA LEU A 53 5.76 7.46 5.18
C LEU A 53 6.95 6.85 5.95
N GLY A 54 7.67 5.89 5.37
CA GLY A 54 8.90 5.34 5.96
C GLY A 54 9.97 6.42 6.13
N HIS A 55 10.19 7.23 5.11
CA HIS A 55 11.14 8.34 5.21
C HIS A 55 10.70 9.42 6.22
N LEU A 56 9.43 9.84 6.19
CA LEU A 56 8.94 10.93 7.04
C LEU A 56 8.75 10.52 8.50
N ILE A 57 8.17 9.34 8.76
CA ILE A 57 7.76 8.90 10.10
C ILE A 57 8.85 8.07 10.77
N LEU A 58 9.47 7.14 10.02
CA LEU A 58 10.50 6.24 10.56
C LEU A 58 11.91 6.83 10.42
N GLN A 59 12.06 8.00 9.76
CA GLN A 59 13.34 8.66 9.52
C GLN A 59 14.34 7.73 8.81
N GLU A 60 13.83 6.85 7.95
CA GLU A 60 14.69 5.93 7.20
C GLU A 60 15.59 6.71 6.23
N GLU A 61 16.90 6.46 6.31
CA GLU A 61 17.86 7.05 5.37
C GLU A 61 17.64 6.46 3.97
N LEU A 62 17.34 7.35 3.02
CA LEU A 62 17.18 6.99 1.61
C LEU A 62 18.54 6.65 1.02
N THR A 63 18.96 5.41 1.24
CA THR A 63 20.20 4.85 0.67
C THR A 63 20.05 4.75 -0.84
N LYS A 64 21.16 4.87 -1.58
CA LYS A 64 21.18 4.75 -3.06
C LYS A 64 20.45 3.49 -3.59
N ILE A 65 20.52 2.39 -2.85
CA ILE A 65 19.82 1.14 -3.17
C ILE A 65 18.30 1.27 -3.02
N LEU A 66 17.81 1.94 -1.98
CA LEU A 66 16.38 2.19 -1.77
C LEU A 66 15.82 3.11 -2.85
N ILE A 67 16.58 4.13 -3.25
CA ILE A 67 16.21 5.02 -4.35
C ILE A 67 16.09 4.23 -5.66
N LEU A 68 17.07 3.38 -5.97
CA LEU A 68 17.05 2.56 -7.19
C LEU A 68 15.91 1.54 -7.17
N ALA A 69 15.68 0.86 -6.05
CA ALA A 69 14.58 -0.08 -5.88
C ALA A 69 13.21 0.62 -6.05
N SER A 70 13.05 1.80 -5.43
CA SER A 70 11.84 2.62 -5.55
C SER A 70 11.60 3.05 -6.98
N PHE A 71 12.66 3.43 -7.71
CA PHE A 71 12.57 3.76 -9.14
C PHE A 71 12.05 2.58 -9.96
N PHE A 72 12.59 1.37 -9.77
CA PHE A 72 12.10 0.18 -10.49
C PHE A 72 10.66 -0.20 -10.15
N ILE A 73 10.27 -0.10 -8.88
CA ILE A 73 8.88 -0.35 -8.46
C ILE A 73 7.93 0.66 -9.12
N LEU A 74 8.25 1.96 -9.07
CA LEU A 74 7.46 3.00 -9.72
C LEU A 74 7.38 2.81 -11.23
N LEU A 75 8.49 2.43 -11.86
CA LEU A 75 8.52 2.14 -13.30
C LEU A 75 7.61 0.96 -13.65
N ALA A 76 7.66 -0.13 -12.87
CA ALA A 76 6.76 -1.27 -13.07
C ALA A 76 5.28 -0.88 -12.89
N VAL A 77 4.98 -0.07 -11.87
CA VAL A 77 3.63 0.48 -11.63
C VAL A 77 3.13 1.26 -12.84
N VAL A 78 3.93 2.22 -13.33
CA VAL A 78 3.55 3.06 -14.49
C VAL A 78 3.29 2.20 -15.72
N LEU A 79 4.16 1.23 -16.01
CA LEU A 79 4.00 0.33 -17.15
C LEU A 79 2.68 -0.46 -17.08
N ILE A 80 2.35 -1.03 -15.92
CA ILE A 80 1.10 -1.79 -15.73
C ILE A 80 -0.13 -0.90 -15.86
N THR A 81 -0.07 0.34 -15.36
CA THR A 81 -1.21 1.27 -15.44
C THR A 81 -1.46 1.80 -16.86
N THR A 82 -0.43 1.88 -17.69
CA THR A 82 -0.54 2.47 -19.04
C THR A 82 -1.28 1.54 -20.01
N ASP A 83 -1.18 0.23 -19.84
CA ASP A 83 -1.82 -0.77 -20.73
C ASP A 83 -3.36 -0.76 -20.63
N LYS A 84 -3.91 -0.41 -19.47
CA LYS A 84 -5.36 -0.41 -19.23
C LYS A 84 -6.09 0.86 -19.68
N SER A 85 -5.39 1.89 -20.19
CA SER A 85 -6.00 3.19 -20.53
C SER A 85 -6.43 3.32 -22.00
N LYS A 86 -6.67 2.21 -22.71
CA LYS A 86 -7.23 2.24 -24.07
C LYS A 86 -8.69 1.75 -24.04
N PRO A 87 -9.69 2.66 -24.00
CA PRO A 87 -11.05 2.29 -24.34
C PRO A 87 -11.06 1.97 -25.84
N SER A 88 -11.38 0.72 -26.18
CA SER A 88 -11.69 0.31 -27.55
C SER A 88 -12.95 1.00 -28.06
#